data_AF-A0A7G3AYR7-F1
#
_entry.id   AF-A0A7G3AYR7-F1
#
_cell.length_a   1.000
_cell.length_b   1.000
_cell.length_c   1.000
_cell.angle_alpha   90.00
_cell.angle_beta   90.00
_cell.angle_gamma   90.00
#
_symmetry.space_group_name_H-M   'P 1'
#
loop_
_entity.id
_entity.type
_entity.pdbx_description
1 polymer ?
#
loop_
_entity_poly.entity_id
_entity_poly.type
_entity_poly.pdbx_seq_one_letter_code
_entity_poly.pdbx_strand_id
1 'polypeptide(L)'
;MIIVSILYPPIRLLFQTYSFVVLAGGISGYVIYDMIHFYLHYGSPSGGHLYFMKRYHYQHHFVHHDRGFGISSSVWDDIFGTKILLRRLKYILKWK
;
A
#
# COMPACT_ATOMS: atom_id res chain seq x y z
N MET A 1 16.23 -9.74 -2.98
CA MET A 1 17.56 -9.64 -3.63
C MET A 1 17.44 -9.31 -5.11
N ILE A 2 16.67 -10.06 -5.91
CA ILE A 2 16.50 -9.81 -7.36
C ILE A 2 15.97 -8.39 -7.68
N ILE A 3 14.91 -7.93 -7.00
CA ILE A 3 14.33 -6.58 -7.24
C ILE A 3 15.36 -5.48 -6.97
N VAL A 4 16.10 -5.56 -5.87
CA VAL A 4 17.14 -4.57 -5.52
C VAL A 4 18.27 -4.60 -6.57
N SER A 5 18.70 -5.77 -7.02
CA SER A 5 19.74 -5.89 -8.04
C SER A 5 19.33 -5.28 -9.39
N ILE A 6 18.04 -5.35 -9.74
CA ILE A 6 17.51 -4.74 -10.97
C ILE A 6 17.37 -3.21 -10.82
N LEU A 7 16.93 -2.73 -9.66
CA LEU A 7 16.68 -1.30 -9.44
C LEU A 7 17.92 -0.48 -9.09
N TYR A 8 18.97 -1.09 -8.53
CA TYR A 8 20.15 -0.36 -8.08
C TYR A 8 20.94 0.33 -9.21
N PRO A 9 21.24 -0.31 -10.36
CA PRO A 9 21.95 0.35 -11.46
C PRO A 9 21.27 1.63 -11.97
N PRO A 10 19.96 1.65 -12.30
CA PRO A 10 19.30 2.89 -12.71
C PRO A 10 19.22 3.93 -11.58
N ILE A 11 19.00 3.52 -10.32
CA ILE A 11 19.03 4.44 -9.18
C ILE A 11 20.41 5.10 -9.03
N ARG A 12 21.49 4.33 -9.20
CA ARG A 12 22.86 4.85 -9.16
C ARG A 12 23.11 5.88 -10.27
N LEU A 13 22.62 5.63 -11.48
CA LEU A 13 22.77 6.56 -12.61
C LEU A 13 21.98 7.86 -12.39
N LEU A 14 20.75 7.77 -11.89
CA LEU A 14 19.86 8.93 -11.71
C LEU A 14 20.21 9.79 -10.48
N PHE A 15 20.60 9.15 -9.37
CA PHE A 15 20.77 9.83 -8.08
C PHE A 15 22.22 9.92 -7.59
N GLN A 16 23.17 9.30 -8.30
CA GLN A 16 24.62 9.39 -8.06
C GLN A 16 25.00 9.22 -6.58
N THR A 17 25.47 10.28 -5.92
CA THR A 17 25.87 10.29 -4.51
C THR A 17 24.71 10.04 -3.54
N TYR A 18 23.47 10.34 -3.92
CA TYR A 18 22.26 10.10 -3.12
C TYR A 18 21.65 8.72 -3.31
N SER A 19 22.24 7.88 -4.18
CA SER A 19 21.70 6.56 -4.53
C SER A 19 21.46 5.65 -3.33
N PHE A 20 22.33 5.65 -2.32
CA PHE A 20 22.14 4.87 -1.10
C PHE A 20 20.96 5.38 -0.25
N VAL A 21 20.75 6.70 -0.17
CA VAL A 21 19.61 7.27 0.57
C VAL A 21 18.30 6.91 -0.11
N VAL A 22 18.24 7.02 -1.43
CA VAL A 22 17.07 6.63 -2.23
C VAL A 22 16.80 5.13 -2.09
N LEU A 23 17.84 4.29 -2.15
CA LEU A 23 17.70 2.85 -1.99
C LEU A 23 17.21 2.48 -0.57
N ALA A 24 17.81 3.08 0.45
CA ALA A 24 17.42 2.86 1.84
C ALA A 24 15.96 3.28 2.09
N GLY A 25 15.56 4.44 1.57
CA GLY A 25 14.19 4.92 1.61
C GLY A 25 13.22 3.99 0.88
N GLY A 26 13.58 3.55 -0.33
CA GLY A 26 12.77 2.61 -1.12
C GLY A 26 12.58 1.26 -0.44
N ILE A 27 13.66 0.68 0.10
CA ILE A 27 13.58 -0.60 0.85
C ILE A 27 12.76 -0.43 2.13
N SER A 28 13.01 0.64 2.89
CA SER A 28 12.25 0.93 4.11
C SER A 28 10.76 1.11 3.80
N GLY A 29 10.44 1.84 2.74
CA GLY A 29 9.07 2.02 2.25
C GLY A 29 8.41 0.71 1.83
N TYR A 30 9.15 -0.18 1.14
CA TYR A 30 8.66 -1.51 0.79
C TYR A 30 8.34 -2.36 2.03
N VAL A 31 9.23 -2.36 3.04
CA VAL A 31 8.98 -3.09 4.29
C VAL A 31 7.77 -2.53 5.02
N ILE A 32 7.64 -1.21 5.12
CA ILE A 32 6.47 -0.56 5.72
C ILE A 32 5.20 -0.94 4.97
N TYR A 33 5.22 -0.91 3.63
CA TYR A 33 4.11 -1.32 2.79
C TYR A 33 3.69 -2.77 3.09
N ASP A 34 4.65 -3.69 3.17
CA ASP A 34 4.38 -5.11 3.44
C ASP A 34 3.84 -5.34 4.87
N MET A 35 4.39 -4.62 5.84
CA MET A 35 3.87 -4.66 7.22
C MET A 35 2.46 -4.10 7.34
N ILE A 36 2.15 -3.00 6.62
CA ILE A 36 0.76 -2.51 6.52
C ILE A 36 -0.10 -3.59 5.90
N HIS A 37 0.30 -4.17 4.76
CA HIS A 37 -0.46 -5.21 4.06
C HIS A 37 -0.80 -6.38 4.98
N PHE A 38 0.21 -6.90 5.68
CA PHE A 38 0.05 -7.95 6.69
C PHE A 38 -0.94 -7.52 7.78
N TYR A 39 -0.79 -6.31 8.32
CA TYR A 39 -1.69 -5.78 9.34
C TYR A 39 -3.13 -5.56 8.83
N LEU A 40 -3.34 -5.21 7.56
CA LEU A 40 -4.68 -5.10 6.99
C LEU A 40 -5.36 -6.46 6.88
N HIS A 41 -4.62 -7.53 6.60
CA HIS A 41 -5.16 -8.88 6.59
C HIS A 41 -5.50 -9.40 7.99
N TYR A 42 -4.55 -9.29 8.92
CA TYR A 42 -4.63 -10.02 10.19
C TYR A 42 -4.89 -9.14 11.42
N GLY A 43 -4.61 -7.84 11.34
CA GLY A 43 -4.80 -6.90 12.45
C GLY A 43 -6.23 -6.39 12.54
N SER A 44 -6.56 -5.71 13.66
CA SER A 44 -7.91 -5.21 13.94
C SER A 44 -7.93 -3.68 14.11
N PRO A 45 -7.61 -2.89 13.06
CA PRO A 45 -7.58 -1.44 13.16
C PRO A 45 -8.96 -0.88 13.53
N SER A 46 -9.00 0.07 14.47
CA SER A 46 -10.23 0.76 14.88
C SER A 46 -10.20 2.23 14.42
N GLY A 47 -11.07 2.57 13.48
CA GLY A 47 -11.16 3.93 12.94
C GLY A 47 -9.91 4.42 12.19
N GLY A 48 -10.01 5.62 11.62
CA GLY A 48 -8.91 6.28 10.91
C GLY A 48 -8.48 5.62 9.60
N HIS A 49 -7.24 5.90 9.19
CA HIS A 49 -6.69 5.52 7.89
C HIS A 49 -6.56 4.01 7.69
N LEU A 50 -5.94 3.30 8.64
CA LEU A 50 -5.76 1.85 8.51
C LEU A 50 -7.08 1.08 8.53
N TYR A 51 -8.10 1.58 9.23
CA TYR A 51 -9.45 1.02 9.14
C TYR A 51 -10.09 1.22 7.76
N PHE A 52 -9.92 2.41 7.18
CA PHE A 52 -10.34 2.69 5.81
C PHE A 52 -9.61 1.77 4.82
N MET A 53 -8.28 1.68 4.91
CA MET A 53 -7.48 0.84 4.04
C MET A 53 -7.80 -0.64 4.21
N LYS A 54 -8.08 -1.13 5.43
CA LYS A 54 -8.49 -2.52 5.65
C LYS A 54 -9.79 -2.84 4.89
N ARG A 55 -10.78 -1.95 4.98
CA ARG A 55 -12.03 -2.10 4.21
C ARG A 55 -11.79 -2.00 2.71
N TYR A 56 -10.93 -1.08 2.28
CA TYR A 56 -10.60 -0.84 0.88
C TYR A 56 -9.94 -2.08 0.26
N HIS A 57 -8.92 -2.60 0.93
CA HIS A 57 -8.20 -3.81 0.56
C HIS A 57 -9.09 -5.06 0.57
N TYR A 58 -10.00 -5.15 1.55
CA TYR A 58 -10.98 -6.23 1.58
C TYR A 58 -11.91 -6.20 0.35
N GLN A 59 -12.34 -5.02 -0.10
CA GLN A 59 -13.12 -4.92 -1.34
C GLN A 59 -12.30 -5.32 -2.57
N HIS A 60 -11.01 -4.98 -2.64
CA HIS A 60 -10.11 -5.45 -3.70
C HIS A 60 -10.09 -6.99 -3.76
N HIS A 61 -9.87 -7.66 -2.62
CA HIS A 61 -9.75 -9.12 -2.58
C HIS A 61 -11.03 -9.92 -2.84
N PHE A 62 -12.21 -9.36 -2.55
CA PHE A 62 -13.45 -10.13 -2.53
C PHE A 62 -14.54 -9.61 -3.47
N VAL A 63 -14.40 -8.41 -4.02
CA VAL A 63 -15.45 -7.77 -4.83
C VAL A 63 -14.88 -7.22 -6.15
N HIS A 64 -13.75 -6.52 -6.10
CA HIS A 64 -13.20 -5.78 -7.23
C HIS A 64 -11.71 -6.11 -7.43
N HIS A 65 -11.41 -7.29 -7.98
CA HIS A 65 -10.02 -7.74 -8.15
C HIS A 65 -9.22 -6.89 -9.15
N ASP A 66 -9.91 -6.15 -10.02
CA ASP A 66 -9.37 -5.27 -11.05
C ASP A 66 -9.25 -3.80 -10.61
N ARG A 67 -9.52 -3.48 -9.34
CA ARG A 67 -9.49 -2.13 -8.77
C ARG A 67 -8.91 -2.12 -7.36
N GLY A 68 -8.54 -0.94 -6.87
CA GLY A 68 -8.08 -0.77 -5.49
C GLY A 68 -6.72 -1.40 -5.23
N PHE A 69 -5.76 -1.12 -6.09
CA PHE A 69 -4.40 -1.68 -6.00
C PHE A 69 -3.59 -1.06 -4.86
N GLY A 70 -4.00 0.11 -4.37
CA GLY A 70 -3.34 0.79 -3.27
C GLY A 70 -3.55 0.13 -1.91
N ILE A 71 -2.45 -0.28 -1.26
CA ILE A 71 -2.49 -0.91 0.08
C ILE A 71 -2.22 0.08 1.21
N SER A 72 -1.17 0.90 1.07
CA SER A 72 -0.82 1.92 2.07
C SER A 72 -1.64 3.19 1.90
N SER A 73 -2.06 3.52 0.67
CA SER A 73 -2.95 4.63 0.35
C SER A 73 -3.63 4.41 -1.00
N SER A 74 -4.77 5.07 -1.25
CA SER A 74 -5.49 5.03 -2.53
C SER A 74 -5.09 6.15 -3.51
N VAL A 75 -4.05 6.94 -3.22
CA VAL A 75 -3.65 8.10 -4.03
C VAL A 75 -3.37 7.71 -5.48
N TRP A 76 -2.66 6.61 -5.70
CA TRP A 76 -2.39 6.13 -7.05
C TRP A 76 -3.64 5.57 -7.73
N ASP A 77 -4.58 5.01 -6.98
CA ASP A 77 -5.85 4.58 -7.55
C ASP A 77 -6.73 5.76 -7.99
N ASP A 78 -6.65 6.90 -7.30
CA ASP A 78 -7.27 8.14 -7.75
C ASP A 78 -6.65 8.62 -9.08
N ILE A 79 -5.31 8.63 -9.16
CA ILE A 79 -4.57 9.12 -10.33
C ILE A 79 -4.83 8.24 -11.56
N PHE A 80 -4.84 6.91 -11.39
CA PHE A 80 -5.01 5.95 -12.48
C PHE A 80 -6.47 5.52 -12.71
N GLY A 81 -7.43 6.09 -11.97
CA GLY A 81 -8.85 5.80 -12.15
C GLY A 81 -9.28 4.39 -11.70
N THR A 82 -8.50 3.75 -10.83
CA THR A 82 -8.74 2.39 -10.30
C THR A 82 -9.35 2.42 -8.89
N LYS A 83 -9.88 3.56 -8.45
CA LYS A 83 -10.39 3.72 -7.09
C LYS A 83 -11.68 2.95 -6.82
N ILE A 84 -11.75 2.32 -5.64
CA ILE A 84 -12.97 1.72 -5.11
C ILE A 84 -13.74 2.74 -4.27
N LEU A 85 -15.01 2.95 -4.62
CA LEU A 85 -15.91 3.81 -3.84
C LEU A 85 -16.50 3.00 -2.68
N LEU A 86 -15.93 3.22 -1.49
CA LEU A 86 -16.45 2.58 -0.29
C LEU A 86 -17.74 3.21 0.20
N ARG A 87 -18.74 2.37 0.50
CA ARG A 87 -19.98 2.82 1.13
C ARG A 87 -19.72 3.34 2.55
N ARG A 88 -20.44 4.40 2.94
CA ARG A 88 -20.45 4.88 4.33
C ARG A 88 -21.17 3.83 5.18
N LEU A 89 -20.55 3.40 6.27
CA LEU A 89 -21.18 2.46 7.18
C LEU A 89 -21.93 3.22 8.27
N LYS A 90 -23.10 2.70 8.65
CA LYS A 90 -23.86 3.20 9.81
C LYS A 90 -23.19 2.83 11.14
N TYR A 91 -22.45 1.72 11.16
CA TYR A 91 -21.73 1.20 12.33
C TYR A 91 -20.29 0.84 11.96
N ILE A 92 -19.36 1.03 12.90
CA ILE A 92 -17.96 0.60 12.72
C ILE A 92 -17.89 -0.93 12.79
N LEU A 93 -17.21 -1.53 11.82
CA LEU A 93 -16.93 -2.96 11.82
C LEU A 93 -15.94 -3.28 12.94
N LYS A 94 -16.30 -4.25 13.77
CA LYS A 94 -15.37 -4.89 14.70
C LYS A 94 -14.77 -6.10 13.99
N TRP A 95 -13.47 -6.08 13.81
CA TRP A 95 -12.70 -7.22 13.30
C TRP A 95 -12.58 -8.24 14.44
N LYS A 96 -12.85 -9.51 14.15
CA LYS A 96 -12.64 -10.62 15.09
C LYS A 96 -11.30 -11.28 14.79
#